data_AF-A0A522W3N2-F1
#
_entry.id   AF-A0A522W3N2-F1
#
_cell.length_a   1.000
_cell.length_b   1.000
_cell.length_c   1.000
_cell.angle_alpha   90.00
_cell.angle_beta   90.00
_cell.angle_gamma   90.00
#
_symmetry.space_group_name_H-M   'P 1'
#
loop_
_entity.id
_entity.type
_entity.pdbx_description
1 polymer ?
#
loop_
_entity_poly.entity_id
_entity_poly.type
_entity_poly.pdbx_seq_one_letter_code
_entity_poly.pdbx_strand_id
1 'polypeptide(L)'
;RYVIDVPRQCVFAGTVNPDTYLRDETGNRRFWPIRCGKIDIDALRRDRDQLWAEAMAWYAQSVKWWIEDEETKHMAEAAQEERYQGDAWDGLIDRWLVYDKERINYGNGAYDDWRDVEVARPEPLANVSVAEILGQAISIEPGRWTKGDQMRIGAYLKTHGWERYQCRAGGLREWRYRR
;
A
#
# COMPACT_ATOMS: atom_id res chain seq x y z
N ARG A 1 23.41 -15.24 21.12
CA ARG A 1 22.59 -15.94 20.10
C ARG A 1 23.31 -15.70 18.77
N TYR A 2 23.95 -16.72 18.19
CA TYR A 2 24.62 -16.58 16.89
C TYR A 2 23.61 -16.85 15.79
N VAL A 3 23.66 -16.07 14.71
CA VAL A 3 22.85 -16.31 13.50
C VAL A 3 23.52 -17.43 12.72
N ILE A 4 22.75 -18.44 12.32
CA ILE A 4 23.21 -19.52 11.43
C ILE A 4 22.37 -19.48 10.16
N ASP A 5 23.02 -19.61 9.01
CA ASP A 5 22.34 -19.71 7.72
C ASP A 5 21.93 -21.17 7.47
N VAL A 6 20.65 -21.37 7.17
CA VAL A 6 20.08 -22.68 6.81
C VAL A 6 19.25 -22.54 5.53
N PRO A 7 19.24 -23.55 4.64
CA PRO A 7 18.37 -23.54 3.47
C PRO A 7 16.89 -23.38 3.87
N ARG A 8 16.09 -22.74 3.04
CA ARG A 8 14.64 -22.63 3.28
C ARG A 8 14.00 -24.02 3.21
N GLN A 9 13.37 -24.44 4.29
CA GLN A 9 12.72 -25.75 4.41
C GLN A 9 11.19 -25.66 4.47
N CYS A 10 10.63 -24.45 4.45
CA CYS A 10 9.19 -24.23 4.58
C CYS A 10 8.66 -23.37 3.43
N VAL A 11 7.43 -23.68 3.03
CA VAL A 11 6.62 -22.88 2.12
C VAL A 11 5.35 -22.51 2.88
N PHE A 12 4.99 -21.23 2.85
CA PHE A 12 3.77 -20.73 3.48
C PHE A 12 2.70 -20.52 2.42
N ALA A 13 1.48 -20.96 2.74
CA ALA A 13 0.28 -20.69 1.95
C ALA A 13 -0.86 -20.32 2.90
N GLY A 14 -1.77 -19.46 2.43
CA GLY A 14 -2.95 -19.05 3.15
C GLY A 14 -4.08 -18.72 2.18
N THR A 15 -5.32 -18.87 2.65
CA THR A 15 -6.52 -18.52 1.89
C THR A 15 -7.26 -17.40 2.60
N VAL A 16 -7.95 -16.58 1.81
CA VAL A 16 -8.69 -15.41 2.27
C VAL A 16 -9.90 -15.22 1.36
N ASN A 17 -11.03 -14.78 1.92
CA ASN A 17 -12.27 -14.59 1.18
C ASN A 17 -12.44 -13.19 0.59
N PRO A 18 -12.05 -12.10 1.30
CA PRO A 18 -12.03 -10.76 0.69
C PRO A 18 -11.15 -10.70 -0.56
N ASP A 19 -11.56 -9.89 -1.54
CA ASP A 19 -10.76 -9.62 -2.74
C ASP A 19 -9.56 -8.69 -2.45
N THR A 20 -9.61 -7.90 -1.37
CA THR A 20 -8.49 -7.06 -0.89
C THR A 20 -8.13 -7.40 0.55
N TYR A 21 -6.84 -7.56 0.82
CA TYR A 21 -6.33 -8.08 2.10
C TYR A 21 -4.86 -7.75 2.39
N LEU A 22 -4.15 -7.25 1.39
CA LEU A 22 -2.74 -6.89 1.49
C LEU A 22 -2.65 -5.46 2.04
N ARG A 23 -2.16 -5.28 3.27
CA ARG A 23 -2.16 -3.96 3.97
C ARG A 23 -0.81 -3.23 4.00
N ASP A 24 0.31 -3.96 3.93
CA ASP A 24 1.65 -3.38 3.98
C ASP A 24 2.48 -3.83 2.77
N GLU A 25 2.77 -2.92 1.85
CA GLU A 25 3.56 -3.14 0.64
C GLU A 25 4.90 -3.87 0.90
N THR A 26 5.56 -3.63 2.04
CA THR A 26 6.84 -4.30 2.35
C THR A 26 6.69 -5.77 2.74
N GLY A 27 5.54 -6.12 3.32
CA GLY A 27 5.15 -7.49 3.67
C GLY A 27 4.46 -8.22 2.53
N ASN A 28 3.61 -7.50 1.80
CA ASN A 28 2.71 -8.01 0.77
C ASN A 28 3.46 -8.58 -0.43
N ARG A 29 4.61 -7.99 -0.81
CA ARG A 29 5.46 -8.50 -1.91
C ARG A 29 6.01 -9.91 -1.72
N ARG A 30 5.85 -10.49 -0.53
CA ARG A 30 6.28 -11.87 -0.21
C ARG A 30 5.24 -12.92 -0.58
N PHE A 31 4.05 -12.50 -1.00
CA PHE A 31 2.98 -13.40 -1.42
C PHE A 31 2.84 -13.33 -2.94
N TRP A 32 2.63 -14.48 -3.58
CA TRP A 32 2.12 -14.53 -4.94
C TRP A 32 0.64 -14.87 -4.88
N PRO A 33 -0.26 -13.89 -5.05
CA PRO A 33 -1.69 -14.14 -4.91
C PRO A 33 -2.25 -14.84 -6.15
N ILE A 34 -3.05 -15.88 -5.92
CA ILE A 34 -3.72 -16.62 -7.00
C ILE A 34 -5.21 -16.57 -6.72
N ARG A 35 -6.01 -16.09 -7.69
CA ARG A 35 -7.47 -16.13 -7.61
C ARG A 35 -7.94 -17.55 -7.88
N CYS A 36 -8.48 -18.21 -6.86
CA CYS A 36 -9.06 -19.53 -7.00
C CYS A 36 -10.55 -19.42 -7.34
N GLY A 37 -10.96 -20.10 -8.42
CA GLY A 37 -12.38 -20.29 -8.75
C GLY A 37 -12.94 -21.55 -8.10
N LYS A 38 -13.90 -22.20 -8.77
CA LYS A 38 -14.40 -23.51 -8.35
C LYS A 38 -13.29 -24.55 -8.48
N ILE A 39 -12.98 -25.24 -7.39
CA ILE A 39 -11.99 -26.32 -7.36
C ILE A 39 -12.71 -27.65 -7.53
N ASP A 40 -12.30 -28.45 -8.52
CA ASP A 40 -12.76 -29.84 -8.67
C ASP A 40 -11.98 -30.74 -7.70
N ILE A 41 -12.61 -31.04 -6.57
CA ILE A 41 -12.01 -31.82 -5.49
C ILE A 41 -11.85 -33.29 -5.87
N ASP A 42 -12.76 -33.84 -6.69
CA ASP A 42 -12.71 -35.25 -7.07
C ASP A 42 -11.63 -35.49 -8.12
N ALA A 43 -11.47 -34.58 -9.09
CA ALA A 43 -10.32 -34.60 -10.00
C ALA A 43 -9.01 -34.45 -9.24
N LEU A 44 -8.92 -33.50 -8.30
CA LEU A 44 -7.70 -33.30 -7.49
C LEU A 44 -7.35 -34.55 -6.67
N ARG A 45 -8.36 -35.23 -6.09
CA ARG A 45 -8.15 -36.48 -5.34
C ARG A 45 -7.63 -37.60 -6.25
N ARG A 46 -8.18 -37.74 -7.45
CA ARG A 46 -7.76 -38.73 -8.45
C ARG A 46 -6.33 -38.49 -8.91
N ASP A 47 -5.98 -37.23 -9.18
CA ASP A 47 -4.74 -36.87 -9.87
C ASP A 47 -3.59 -36.53 -8.89
N ARG A 48 -3.84 -36.49 -7.57
CA ARG A 48 -2.89 -36.11 -6.51
C ARG A 48 -1.51 -36.78 -6.65
N ASP A 49 -1.50 -38.11 -6.79
CA ASP A 49 -0.25 -38.86 -6.78
C ASP A 49 0.57 -38.61 -8.05
N GLN A 50 -0.11 -38.40 -9.18
CA GLN A 50 0.51 -38.03 -10.45
C GLN A 50 1.12 -36.62 -10.40
N LEU A 51 0.40 -35.65 -9.84
CA LEU A 51 0.91 -34.27 -9.66
C LEU A 51 2.19 -34.25 -8.82
N TRP A 52 2.24 -35.04 -7.75
CA TRP A 52 3.46 -35.19 -6.94
C TRP A 52 4.60 -35.89 -7.68
N ALA A 53 4.30 -36.92 -8.47
CA ALA A 53 5.30 -37.60 -9.29
C ALA A 53 5.95 -36.65 -10.30
N GLU A 54 5.16 -35.82 -10.98
CA GLU A 54 5.64 -34.81 -11.92
C GLU A 54 6.49 -33.74 -11.23
N ALA A 55 6.03 -33.22 -10.09
CA ALA A 55 6.79 -32.25 -9.30
C ALA A 55 8.15 -32.82 -8.86
N MET A 56 8.19 -34.08 -8.41
CA MET A 56 9.44 -34.76 -8.05
C MET A 56 10.35 -34.99 -9.25
N ALA A 57 9.79 -35.30 -10.42
CA ALA A 57 10.56 -35.46 -11.65
C ALA A 57 11.21 -34.14 -12.09
N TRP A 58 10.51 -33.00 -11.98
CA TRP A 58 11.07 -31.68 -12.26
C TRP A 58 12.10 -31.25 -11.21
N TYR A 59 11.84 -31.54 -9.93
CA TYR A 59 12.80 -31.27 -8.86
C TYR A 59 14.11 -32.04 -9.08
N ALA A 60 14.04 -33.33 -9.43
CA ALA A 60 15.22 -34.15 -9.73
C ALA A 60 16.03 -33.61 -10.92
N GLN A 61 15.37 -32.89 -11.84
CA GLN A 61 16.01 -32.19 -12.96
C GLN A 61 16.54 -30.80 -12.60
N SER A 62 16.49 -30.40 -11.32
CA SER A 62 16.90 -29.08 -10.85
C SER A 62 16.17 -27.92 -11.54
N VAL A 63 14.91 -28.15 -11.96
CA VAL A 63 14.05 -27.08 -12.45
C VAL A 63 13.87 -26.04 -11.34
N LYS A 64 14.02 -24.76 -11.66
CA LYS A 64 13.80 -23.68 -10.70
C LYS A 64 12.30 -23.52 -10.42
N TRP A 65 11.94 -23.47 -9.14
CA TRP A 65 10.55 -23.32 -8.68
C TRP A 65 10.30 -21.97 -8.00
N TRP A 66 11.23 -21.03 -8.13
CA TRP A 66 11.04 -19.63 -7.73
C TRP A 66 11.02 -18.75 -8.98
N ILE A 67 10.28 -17.65 -8.88
CA ILE A 67 10.09 -16.70 -9.99
C ILE A 67 11.40 -15.97 -10.25
N GLU A 68 11.90 -16.05 -11.49
CA GLU A 68 13.05 -15.28 -11.96
C GLU A 68 12.74 -14.49 -13.23
N ASP A 69 11.80 -14.96 -14.05
CA ASP A 69 11.41 -14.33 -15.30
C ASP A 69 10.60 -13.05 -15.05
N GLU A 70 10.88 -12.02 -15.85
CA GLU A 70 10.27 -10.70 -15.69
C GLU A 70 8.76 -10.71 -15.95
N GLU A 71 8.28 -11.59 -16.84
CA GLU A 71 6.84 -11.71 -17.12
C GLU A 71 6.06 -12.18 -15.88
N THR A 72 6.50 -13.26 -15.24
CA THR A 72 5.85 -13.79 -14.03
C THR A 72 6.03 -12.84 -12.85
N LYS A 73 7.16 -12.11 -12.76
CA LYS A 73 7.30 -11.03 -11.76
C LYS A 73 6.24 -9.96 -11.94
N HIS A 74 6.09 -9.42 -13.16
CA HIS A 74 5.06 -8.41 -13.44
C HIS A 74 3.65 -8.93 -13.15
N MET A 75 3.35 -10.20 -13.47
CA MET A 75 2.07 -10.81 -13.11
C MET A 75 1.86 -10.88 -11.60
N ALA A 76 2.90 -11.26 -10.85
CA ALA A 76 2.82 -11.32 -9.39
C ALA A 76 2.64 -9.94 -8.77
N GLU A 77 3.35 -8.93 -9.27
CA GLU A 77 3.23 -7.52 -8.84
C GLU A 77 1.84 -6.97 -9.13
N ALA A 78 1.32 -7.17 -10.35
CA ALA A 78 -0.03 -6.75 -10.70
C ALA A 78 -1.10 -7.42 -9.81
N ALA A 79 -0.94 -8.71 -9.52
CA ALA A 79 -1.85 -9.43 -8.63
C ALA A 79 -1.76 -8.92 -7.17
N GLN A 80 -0.57 -8.53 -6.70
CA GLN A 80 -0.36 -7.93 -5.38
C GLN A 80 -1.04 -6.56 -5.29
N GLU A 81 -0.86 -5.72 -6.31
CA GLU A 81 -1.46 -4.38 -6.40
C GLU A 81 -3.00 -4.46 -6.39
N GLU A 82 -3.58 -5.35 -7.18
CA GLU A 82 -5.04 -5.56 -7.23
C GLU A 82 -5.64 -5.93 -5.86
N ARG A 83 -4.86 -6.58 -4.99
CA ARG A 83 -5.29 -7.04 -3.66
C ARG A 83 -4.91 -6.10 -2.54
N TYR A 84 -4.24 -5.00 -2.87
CA TYR A 84 -3.90 -3.97 -1.91
C TYR A 84 -5.16 -3.39 -1.30
N GLN A 85 -5.22 -3.45 0.02
CA GLN A 85 -6.25 -2.78 0.80
C GLN A 85 -5.66 -1.46 1.27
N GLY A 86 -6.00 -0.39 0.53
CA GLY A 86 -5.67 0.97 0.93
C GLY A 86 -6.19 1.29 2.33
N ASP A 87 -5.47 2.18 3.00
CA ASP A 87 -5.89 2.72 4.29
C ASP A 87 -7.07 3.71 4.08
N ALA A 88 -7.99 3.78 5.04
CA ALA A 88 -9.11 4.72 4.97
C ALA A 88 -8.67 6.20 4.84
N TRP A 89 -7.41 6.50 5.14
CA TRP A 89 -6.82 7.82 5.01
C TRP A 89 -6.28 8.11 3.62
N ASP A 90 -5.97 7.10 2.81
CA ASP A 90 -5.32 7.28 1.50
C ASP A 90 -6.10 8.29 0.64
N GLY A 91 -7.41 8.09 0.51
CA GLY A 91 -8.27 9.00 -0.25
C GLY A 91 -8.42 10.41 0.35
N LEU A 92 -8.24 10.57 1.67
CA LEU A 92 -8.21 11.90 2.29
C LEU A 92 -6.90 12.62 1.98
N ILE A 93 -5.78 11.89 2.00
CA ILE A 93 -4.47 12.43 1.67
C ILE A 93 -4.41 12.78 0.18
N ASP A 94 -4.82 11.86 -0.70
CA ASP A 94 -4.89 12.08 -2.15
C ASP A 94 -5.69 13.33 -2.50
N ARG A 95 -6.86 13.49 -1.87
CA ARG A 95 -7.71 14.66 -2.09
C ARG A 95 -7.04 15.94 -1.59
N TRP A 96 -6.46 15.94 -0.40
CA TRP A 96 -5.80 17.11 0.16
C TRP A 96 -4.56 17.54 -0.64
N LEU A 97 -3.84 16.58 -1.23
CA LEU A 97 -2.69 16.87 -2.10
C LEU A 97 -3.09 17.66 -3.34
N VAL A 98 -4.28 17.45 -3.89
CA VAL A 98 -4.71 18.03 -5.17
C VAL A 98 -5.78 19.12 -5.05
N TYR A 99 -6.49 19.22 -3.91
CA TYR A 99 -7.50 20.24 -3.65
C TYR A 99 -7.12 21.10 -2.45
N ASP A 100 -7.51 22.37 -2.51
CA ASP A 100 -7.54 23.27 -1.36
C ASP A 100 -8.97 23.52 -0.90
N LYS A 101 -9.14 24.03 0.32
CA LYS A 101 -10.43 24.48 0.82
C LYS A 101 -10.47 26.00 0.81
N GLU A 102 -11.32 26.55 -0.04
CA GLU A 102 -11.57 27.99 -0.09
C GLU A 102 -12.94 28.31 0.49
N ARG A 103 -13.01 29.41 1.23
CA ARG A 103 -14.27 29.91 1.79
C ARG A 103 -14.88 30.93 0.84
N ILE A 104 -15.89 30.50 0.08
CA ILE A 104 -16.51 31.29 -0.98
C ILE A 104 -17.90 31.76 -0.51
N ASN A 105 -18.23 33.03 -0.76
CA ASN A 105 -19.56 33.56 -0.49
C ASN A 105 -20.45 33.39 -1.72
N TYR A 106 -21.50 32.59 -1.59
CA TYR A 106 -22.54 32.38 -2.62
C TYR A 106 -23.76 33.29 -2.43
N GLY A 107 -23.66 34.22 -1.48
CA GLY A 107 -24.68 35.19 -1.16
C GLY A 107 -25.02 36.10 -2.34
N ASN A 108 -26.30 36.42 -2.50
CA ASN A 108 -26.78 37.39 -3.48
C ASN A 108 -27.28 38.64 -2.77
N GLY A 109 -26.76 39.81 -3.17
CA GLY A 109 -27.19 41.09 -2.64
C GLY A 109 -26.82 41.29 -1.17
N ALA A 110 -27.81 41.37 -0.28
CA ALA A 110 -27.64 41.69 1.13
C ALA A 110 -27.49 40.46 2.06
N TYR A 111 -27.46 39.25 1.52
CA TYR A 111 -27.33 38.02 2.30
C TYR A 111 -25.98 37.37 2.03
N ASP A 112 -25.25 37.05 3.09
CA ASP A 112 -24.03 36.24 3.02
C ASP A 112 -24.36 34.74 3.12
N ASP A 113 -23.71 33.93 2.28
CA ASP A 113 -23.78 32.45 2.29
C ASP A 113 -22.36 31.90 2.09
N TRP A 114 -21.54 32.00 3.13
CA TRP A 114 -20.17 31.50 3.14
C TRP A 114 -20.16 29.98 3.22
N ARG A 115 -19.51 29.34 2.25
CA ARG A 115 -19.34 27.89 2.18
C ARG A 115 -17.89 27.55 1.96
N ASP A 116 -17.45 26.46 2.59
CA ASP A 116 -16.16 25.86 2.27
C ASP A 116 -16.34 24.97 1.04
N VAL A 117 -15.55 25.26 0.00
CA VAL A 117 -15.60 24.56 -1.28
C VAL A 117 -14.22 24.01 -1.59
N GLU A 118 -14.19 22.79 -2.10
CA GLU A 118 -12.97 22.18 -2.60
C GLU A 118 -12.64 22.76 -3.97
N VAL A 119 -11.49 23.43 -4.06
CA VAL A 119 -10.98 24.04 -5.30
C VAL A 119 -9.72 23.31 -5.70
N ALA A 120 -9.62 22.90 -6.96
CA ALA A 120 -8.44 22.21 -7.46
C ALA A 120 -7.22 23.13 -7.37
N ARG A 121 -6.12 22.62 -6.81
CA ARG A 121 -4.84 23.34 -6.80
C ARG A 121 -4.32 23.45 -8.23
N PRO A 122 -3.67 24.58 -8.61
CA PRO A 122 -3.00 24.68 -9.90
C PRO A 122 -1.94 23.58 -10.09
N GLU A 123 -1.23 23.25 -9.01
CA GLU A 123 -0.29 22.14 -8.94
C GLU A 123 -0.52 21.35 -7.63
N PRO A 124 -0.50 20.01 -7.68
CA PRO A 124 -0.53 19.21 -6.47
C PRO A 124 0.61 19.55 -5.52
N LEU A 125 0.38 19.40 -4.22
CA LEU A 125 1.44 19.50 -3.23
C LEU A 125 2.50 18.44 -3.52
N ALA A 126 3.74 18.89 -3.67
CA ALA A 126 4.91 18.03 -3.93
C ALA A 126 5.88 18.01 -2.73
N ASN A 127 5.52 18.66 -1.62
CA ASN A 127 6.37 18.80 -0.45
C ASN A 127 5.54 18.87 0.84
N VAL A 128 5.58 17.82 1.65
CA VAL A 128 4.68 17.67 2.80
C VAL A 128 5.39 17.07 4.01
N SER A 129 4.89 17.35 5.21
CA SER A 129 5.29 16.67 6.44
C SER A 129 4.16 15.79 7.00
N VAL A 130 4.53 14.82 7.84
CA VAL A 130 3.54 13.98 8.54
C VAL A 130 2.60 14.83 9.40
N ALA A 131 3.13 15.91 9.99
CA ALA A 131 2.36 16.84 10.80
C ALA A 131 1.31 17.60 9.98
N GLU A 132 1.67 18.06 8.78
CA GLU A 132 0.75 18.73 7.85
C GLU A 132 -0.37 17.77 7.42
N ILE A 133 -0.03 16.53 7.09
CA ILE A 133 -1.03 15.53 6.69
C ILE A 133 -1.98 15.22 7.86
N LEU A 134 -1.46 14.96 9.07
CA LEU A 134 -2.32 14.70 10.24
C LEU A 134 -3.26 15.86 10.55
N GLY A 135 -2.73 17.09 10.51
CA GLY A 135 -3.48 18.28 10.90
C GLY A 135 -4.44 18.78 9.82
N GLN A 136 -4.05 18.71 8.54
CA GLN A 136 -4.78 19.37 7.46
C GLN A 136 -5.56 18.39 6.58
N ALA A 137 -4.98 17.23 6.25
CA ALA A 137 -5.69 16.22 5.47
C ALA A 137 -6.66 15.42 6.34
N ILE A 138 -6.16 14.89 7.48
CA ILE A 138 -6.94 14.01 8.36
C ILE A 138 -7.71 14.79 9.43
N SER A 139 -7.29 16.03 9.73
CA SER A 139 -7.92 16.90 10.73
C SER A 139 -7.88 16.33 12.16
N ILE A 140 -6.79 15.65 12.54
CA ILE A 140 -6.56 15.22 13.93
C ILE A 140 -5.85 16.33 14.69
N GLU A 141 -6.39 16.70 15.85
CA GLU A 141 -5.76 17.66 16.75
C GLU A 141 -4.37 17.18 17.21
N PRO A 142 -3.33 18.04 17.24
CA PRO A 142 -1.97 17.66 17.61
C PRO A 142 -1.83 16.88 18.93
N GLY A 143 -2.65 17.20 19.93
CA GLY A 143 -2.65 16.51 21.22
C GLY A 143 -3.18 15.07 21.18
N ARG A 144 -3.85 14.67 20.08
CA ARG A 144 -4.42 13.33 19.89
C ARG A 144 -3.58 12.45 18.96
N TRP A 145 -2.46 12.97 18.44
CA TRP A 145 -1.61 12.23 17.53
C TRP A 145 -0.97 11.04 18.23
N THR A 146 -1.13 9.86 17.64
CA THR A 146 -0.47 8.64 18.10
C THR A 146 0.71 8.27 17.20
N LYS A 147 1.59 7.39 17.69
CA LYS A 147 2.64 6.80 16.85
C LYS A 147 2.06 5.95 15.71
N GLY A 148 0.90 5.33 15.93
CA GLY A 148 0.20 4.55 14.91
C GLY A 148 -0.24 5.42 13.73
N ASP A 149 -0.75 6.62 14.00
CA ASP A 149 -1.17 7.59 12.98
C ASP A 149 0.01 8.04 12.11
N GLN A 150 1.14 8.34 12.75
CA GLN A 150 2.37 8.70 12.05
C GLN A 150 2.89 7.55 11.17
N MET A 151 2.78 6.31 11.65
CA MET A 151 3.18 5.13 10.88
C MET A 151 2.28 4.90 9.67
N ARG A 152 0.97 5.15 9.78
CA ARG A 152 0.01 5.02 8.66
C ARG A 152 0.33 6.01 7.54
N ILE A 153 0.58 7.28 7.87
CA ILE A 153 0.99 8.29 6.88
C ILE A 153 2.36 7.95 6.28
N GLY A 154 3.31 7.51 7.10
CA GLY A 154 4.62 7.09 6.61
C GLY A 154 4.54 5.91 5.64
N ALA A 155 3.60 4.98 5.87
CA ALA A 155 3.33 3.87 4.96
C ALA A 155 2.73 4.37 3.65
N TYR A 156 1.67 5.18 3.71
CA TYR A 156 1.06 5.80 2.53
C TYR A 156 2.09 6.52 1.65
N LEU A 157 2.88 7.43 2.24
CA LEU A 157 3.88 8.21 1.50
C LEU A 157 4.92 7.32 0.82
N LYS A 158 5.37 6.27 1.51
CA LYS A 158 6.34 5.33 0.96
C LYS A 158 5.75 4.55 -0.23
N THR A 159 4.52 4.06 -0.11
CA THR A 159 3.83 3.30 -1.15
C THR A 159 3.50 4.16 -2.37
N HIS A 160 3.30 5.46 -2.17
CA HIS A 160 3.08 6.42 -3.26
C HIS A 160 4.38 7.04 -3.79
N GLY A 161 5.54 6.44 -3.49
CA GLY A 161 6.84 6.81 -4.07
C GLY A 161 7.46 8.10 -3.53
N TRP A 162 7.01 8.61 -2.39
CA TRP A 162 7.56 9.85 -1.82
C TRP A 162 8.93 9.64 -1.18
N GLU A 163 9.85 10.56 -1.45
CA GLU A 163 11.19 10.54 -0.89
C GLU A 163 11.26 11.30 0.44
N ARG A 164 11.66 10.60 1.50
CA ARG A 164 11.90 11.25 2.80
C ARG A 164 13.23 12.00 2.81
N TYR A 165 13.22 13.26 3.19
CA TYR A 165 14.41 14.09 3.32
C TYR A 165 14.34 14.99 4.56
N GLN A 166 15.49 15.47 5.01
CA GLN A 166 15.56 16.39 6.16
C GLN A 166 15.74 17.81 5.64
N CYS A 167 14.86 18.72 6.03
CA CYS A 167 14.99 20.14 5.74
C CYS A 167 15.38 20.91 7.01
N ARG A 168 15.98 22.09 6.80
CA ARG A 168 16.16 23.09 7.86
C ARG A 168 15.34 24.31 7.50
N ALA A 169 14.33 24.61 8.31
CA ALA A 169 13.54 25.83 8.20
C ALA A 169 13.66 26.58 9.54
N GLY A 170 14.07 27.86 9.50
CA GLY A 170 14.19 28.68 10.71
C GLY A 170 15.16 28.16 11.78
N GLY A 171 16.15 27.33 11.41
CA GLY A 171 17.13 26.73 12.33
C GLY A 171 16.69 25.41 12.98
N LEU A 172 15.43 24.99 12.79
CA LEU A 172 14.91 23.72 13.26
C LEU A 172 15.03 22.65 12.17
N ARG A 173 15.31 21.40 12.57
CA ARG A 173 15.35 20.25 11.67
C ARG A 173 13.96 19.63 11.60
N GLU A 174 13.40 19.50 10.41
CA GLU A 174 12.13 18.82 10.16
C GLU A 174 12.31 17.69 9.15
N TRP A 175 11.63 16.57 9.37
CA TRP A 175 11.53 15.50 8.38
C TRP A 175 10.34 15.78 7.46
N ARG A 176 10.61 15.83 6.16
CA ARG A 176 9.62 16.07 5.12
C ARG A 176 9.72 15.01 4.03
N TYR A 177 8.73 15.01 3.16
CA TYR A 177 8.60 14.11 2.04
C TYR A 177 8.42 14.94 0.76
N ARG A 178 9.04 14.52 -0.32
CA ARG A 178 8.92 15.17 -1.63
C ARG A 178 8.60 14.18 -2.75
N ARG A 179 8.00 14.71 -3.81
CA ARG A 179 7.70 14.03 -5.08
C ARG A 179 8.12 14.92 -6.25
#